data_AF-A0A9Q4KVF3-F1
#
_entry.id   AF-A0A9Q4KVF3-F1
#
_cell.length_a   1.000
_cell.length_b   1.000
_cell.length_c   1.000
_cell.angle_alpha   90.00
_cell.angle_beta   90.00
_cell.angle_gamma   90.00
#
_symmetry.space_group_name_H-M   'P 1'
#
loop_
_entity.id
_entity.type
_entity.pdbx_description
1 polymer ?
#
loop_
_entity_poly.entity_id
_entity_poly.type
_entity_poly.pdbx_seq_one_letter_code
_entity_poly.pdbx_strand_id
1 'polypeptide(L)'
;MADYQIIGNSASLAKIGEQSFTITFVEDSNYTQGEEVTQGVKITTREMFEVDGNQINRFHTTRVAIVNRFKNQKLREDVNKNQIPLGPVKCVSEKSASGKSFYNLVDA
;
A
#
# COMPACT_ATOMS: atom_id res chain seq x y z
N MET A 1 -7.49 -15.51 11.12
CA MET A 1 -6.47 -14.59 10.58
C MET A 1 -6.22 -15.03 9.15
N ALA A 2 -6.52 -14.21 8.15
CA ALA A 2 -6.36 -14.60 6.75
C ALA A 2 -4.87 -14.61 6.39
N ASP A 3 -4.39 -15.79 6.00
CA ASP A 3 -3.01 -16.06 5.60
C ASP A 3 -2.71 -15.26 4.32
N TYR A 4 -2.09 -14.09 4.49
CA TYR A 4 -1.62 -13.25 3.39
C TYR A 4 -0.31 -13.85 2.85
N GLN A 5 -0.40 -15.08 2.34
CA GLN A 5 0.67 -15.69 1.55
C GLN A 5 0.87 -14.86 0.30
N ILE A 6 2.11 -14.77 -0.16
CA ILE A 6 2.55 -13.99 -1.31
C ILE A 6 1.74 -14.40 -2.56
N ILE A 7 0.59 -13.76 -2.82
CA ILE A 7 -0.18 -13.98 -4.05
C ILE A 7 0.47 -13.10 -5.13
N GLY A 8 1.39 -13.69 -5.89
CA GLY A 8 2.01 -13.09 -7.08
C GLY A 8 2.86 -11.85 -6.80
N ASN A 9 4.19 -12.03 -6.70
CA ASN A 9 5.22 -10.99 -6.67
C ASN A 9 4.94 -9.77 -5.74
N SER A 10 4.06 -9.89 -4.76
CA SER A 10 3.68 -8.80 -3.87
C SER A 10 3.34 -9.29 -2.47
N ALA A 11 3.67 -8.49 -1.46
CA ALA A 11 3.41 -8.77 -0.06
C ALA A 11 2.38 -7.79 0.53
N SER A 12 1.89 -8.02 1.74
CA SER A 12 1.05 -7.04 2.43
C SER A 12 1.89 -5.83 2.83
N LEU A 13 1.38 -4.61 2.58
CA LEU A 13 2.03 -3.36 3.01
C LEU A 13 2.24 -3.31 4.53
N ALA A 14 1.44 -4.05 5.30
CA ALA A 14 1.61 -4.13 6.75
C ALA A 14 2.91 -4.83 7.17
N LYS A 15 3.54 -5.62 6.29
CA LYS A 15 4.77 -6.37 6.61
C LYS A 15 6.02 -5.50 6.69
N ILE A 16 6.04 -4.33 6.05
CA ILE A 16 7.15 -3.36 6.16
C ILE A 16 6.96 -2.34 7.28
N GLY A 17 5.83 -2.38 8.00
CA GLY A 17 5.57 -1.54 9.18
C GLY A 17 5.78 -0.04 8.92
N GLU A 18 6.55 0.60 9.80
CA GLU A 18 6.86 2.03 9.77
C GLU A 18 8.11 2.37 8.92
N GLN A 19 8.63 1.41 8.14
CA GLN A 19 9.75 1.68 7.25
C GLN A 19 9.35 2.71 6.19
N SER A 20 10.27 3.62 5.88
CA SER A 20 10.10 4.62 4.84
C SER A 20 10.36 4.02 3.45
N PHE A 21 9.52 4.37 2.49
CA PHE A 21 9.63 3.94 1.09
C PHE A 21 9.20 5.04 0.14
N THR A 22 9.62 4.92 -1.12
CA THR A 22 9.26 5.82 -2.21
C THR A 22 8.39 5.06 -3.20
N ILE A 23 7.16 5.52 -3.42
CA ILE A 23 6.22 4.88 -4.35
C ILE A 23 6.51 5.37 -5.76
N THR A 24 6.72 4.43 -6.68
CA THR A 24 7.02 4.70 -8.09
C THR A 24 5.89 4.28 -9.03
N PHE A 25 4.96 3.43 -8.57
CA PHE A 25 3.81 3.01 -9.36
C PHE A 25 2.65 2.57 -8.47
N VAL A 26 1.42 2.82 -8.90
CA VAL A 26 0.18 2.42 -8.20
C VAL A 26 -0.83 1.85 -9.18
N GLU A 27 -1.36 0.67 -8.90
CA GLU A 27 -2.43 0.04 -9.68
C GLU A 27 -3.59 -0.39 -8.78
N ASP A 28 -4.77 -0.52 -9.38
CA ASP A 28 -5.92 -1.10 -8.69
C ASP A 28 -5.69 -2.59 -8.53
N SER A 29 -5.91 -3.09 -7.32
CA SER A 29 -5.77 -4.50 -7.02
C SER A 29 -6.85 -4.82 -5.99
N ASN A 30 -8.04 -5.17 -6.48
CA ASN A 30 -9.12 -5.56 -5.60
C ASN A 30 -8.84 -6.95 -5.02
N TYR A 31 -9.21 -7.14 -3.76
CA TYR A 31 -9.16 -8.43 -3.10
C TYR A 31 -10.55 -9.03 -3.10
N THR A 32 -10.70 -10.20 -3.75
CA THR A 32 -11.97 -10.93 -3.80
C THR A 32 -11.88 -12.14 -2.89
N GLN A 33 -12.80 -12.25 -1.92
CA GLN A 33 -12.95 -13.40 -1.04
C GLN A 33 -14.37 -13.94 -1.18
N GLY A 34 -14.53 -15.02 -1.94
CA GLY A 34 -15.86 -15.50 -2.33
C GLY A 34 -16.59 -14.47 -3.19
N GLU A 35 -17.76 -14.02 -2.74
CA GLU A 35 -18.56 -12.98 -3.41
C GLU A 35 -18.20 -11.55 -2.95
N GLU A 36 -17.41 -11.41 -1.88
CA GLU A 36 -17.04 -10.10 -1.34
C GLU A 36 -15.84 -9.53 -2.08
N VAL A 37 -16.02 -8.34 -2.69
CA VAL A 37 -14.94 -7.58 -3.33
C VAL A 37 -14.55 -6.42 -2.43
N THR A 38 -13.33 -6.48 -1.89
CA THR A 38 -12.72 -5.37 -1.16
C THR A 38 -11.82 -4.56 -2.09
N GLN A 39 -12.09 -3.26 -2.20
CA GLN A 39 -11.22 -2.37 -2.97
C GLN A 39 -9.82 -2.32 -2.38
N GLY A 40 -8.82 -2.46 -3.24
CA GLY A 40 -7.42 -2.44 -2.84
C GLY A 40 -6.55 -1.81 -3.91
N VAL A 41 -5.32 -1.49 -3.52
CA VAL A 41 -4.28 -0.98 -4.41
C VAL A 41 -3.02 -1.80 -4.24
N LYS A 42 -2.27 -1.93 -5.33
CA LYS A 42 -0.91 -2.45 -5.31
C LYS A 42 0.04 -1.31 -5.63
N ILE A 43 1.02 -1.12 -4.77
CA ILE A 43 2.06 -0.10 -4.90
C ILE A 43 3.38 -0.77 -5.23
N THR A 44 4.15 -0.15 -6.12
CA THR A 44 5.56 -0.51 -6.34
C THR A 44 6.42 0.55 -5.67
N THR A 45 7.42 0.11 -4.92
CA THR A 45 8.39 0.95 -4.24
C THR A 45 9.71 0.97 -5.01
N ARG A 46 10.49 2.04 -4.83
CA ARG A 46 11.86 2.12 -5.33
C ARG A 46 12.78 1.17 -4.57
N GLU A 47 12.55 1.04 -3.27
CA GLU A 47 13.31 0.21 -2.35
C GLU A 47 12.82 -1.24 -2.39
N MET A 48 13.74 -2.18 -2.15
CA MET A 48 13.45 -3.61 -1.95
C MET A 48 13.44 -3.90 -0.45
N PHE A 49 12.48 -4.69 0.00
CA PHE A 49 12.36 -5.10 1.40
C PHE A 49 12.43 -6.61 1.50
N GLU A 50 13.09 -7.11 2.54
CA GLU A 50 13.07 -8.53 2.88
C GLU A 50 11.79 -8.85 3.64
N VAL A 51 10.94 -9.68 3.04
CA VAL A 51 9.65 -10.10 3.61
C VAL A 51 9.53 -11.60 3.46
N ASP A 52 9.45 -12.31 4.59
CA ASP A 52 9.44 -13.77 4.67
C ASP A 52 10.58 -14.43 3.87
N GLY A 53 11.79 -13.85 3.90
CA GLY A 53 12.96 -14.35 3.17
C GLY A 53 12.99 -14.03 1.68
N ASN A 54 12.08 -13.21 1.17
CA ASN A 54 12.03 -12.77 -0.23
C ASN A 54 12.27 -11.27 -0.35
N GLN A 55 13.04 -10.84 -1.36
CA GLN A 55 13.15 -9.43 -1.70
C GLN A 55 11.94 -8.98 -2.52
N ILE A 56 11.14 -8.09 -1.96
CA ILE A 56 9.88 -7.63 -2.54
C ILE A 56 9.86 -6.11 -2.54
N ASN A 57 9.47 -5.51 -3.67
CA ASN A 57 9.20 -4.07 -3.80
C ASN A 57 7.75 -3.78 -4.22
N ARG A 58 6.86 -4.78 -4.21
CA ARG A 58 5.46 -4.58 -4.52
C ARG A 58 4.62 -4.94 -3.31
N PHE A 59 3.75 -4.04 -2.92
CA PHE A 59 2.91 -4.21 -1.75
C PHE A 59 1.46 -4.01 -2.10
N HIS A 60 0.60 -4.90 -1.65
CA HIS A 60 -0.83 -4.74 -1.76
C HIS A 60 -1.42 -4.29 -0.42
N THR A 61 -2.43 -3.44 -0.49
CA THR A 61 -3.19 -2.99 0.67
C THR A 61 -4.65 -2.74 0.33
N THR A 62 -5.54 -3.17 1.21
CA THR A 62 -6.98 -2.86 1.22
C THR A 62 -7.33 -1.79 2.27
N ARG A 63 -6.32 -1.15 2.89
CA ARG A 63 -6.55 -0.14 3.93
C ARG A 63 -7.24 1.09 3.32
N VAL A 64 -8.46 1.35 3.77
CA VAL A 64 -9.36 2.37 3.19
C VAL A 64 -8.71 3.76 3.07
N ALA A 65 -7.96 4.21 4.07
CA ALA A 65 -7.30 5.52 4.01
C ALA A 65 -6.25 5.60 2.89
N ILE A 66 -5.46 4.54 2.72
CA ILE A 66 -4.44 4.45 1.67
C ILE A 66 -5.11 4.31 0.29
N VAL A 67 -6.11 3.42 0.17
CA VAL A 67 -6.88 3.25 -1.07
C VAL A 67 -7.53 4.56 -1.49
N ASN A 68 -8.16 5.29 -0.55
CA ASN A 68 -8.79 6.57 -0.82
C ASN A 68 -7.78 7.66 -1.23
N ARG A 69 -6.56 7.66 -0.67
CA ARG A 69 -5.50 8.57 -1.11
C ARG A 69 -5.21 8.40 -2.61
N PHE A 70 -5.19 7.16 -3.09
CA PHE A 70 -4.94 6.84 -4.51
C PHE A 70 -6.18 6.86 -5.41
N LYS A 71 -7.37 7.19 -4.88
CA LYS A 71 -8.52 7.60 -5.70
C LYS A 71 -8.33 8.99 -6.31
N ASN A 72 -7.39 9.79 -5.79
CA ASN A 72 -7.02 11.07 -6.38
C ASN A 72 -6.34 10.84 -7.74
N GLN A 73 -7.06 11.13 -8.83
CA GLN A 73 -6.59 10.91 -10.19
C GLN A 73 -5.30 11.69 -10.49
N LYS A 74 -5.20 12.94 -10.03
CA LYS A 74 -4.00 13.76 -10.25
C LYS A 74 -2.77 13.14 -9.61
N LEU A 75 -2.88 12.72 -8.35
CA LEU A 75 -1.79 12.04 -7.64
C LEU A 75 -1.36 10.77 -8.40
N ARG A 76 -2.33 10.02 -8.91
CA ARG A 76 -2.06 8.77 -9.64
C ARG A 76 -1.42 9.01 -10.99
N GLU A 77 -1.84 10.05 -11.71
CA GLU A 77 -1.20 10.47 -12.95
C GLU A 77 0.22 10.98 -12.71
N ASP A 78 0.45 11.73 -11.64
CA ASP A 78 1.78 12.21 -11.28
C ASP A 78 2.74 11.03 -11.05
N VAL A 79 2.33 10.03 -10.26
CA VAL A 79 3.15 8.84 -10.00
C VAL A 79 3.31 7.95 -11.24
N ASN A 80 2.21 7.60 -11.91
CA ASN A 80 2.25 6.57 -12.96
C ASN A 80 2.62 7.11 -14.35
N LYS A 81 2.15 8.30 -14.73
CA LYS A 81 2.35 8.88 -16.08
C LYS A 81 3.50 9.88 -16.09
N ASN A 82 3.50 10.83 -15.15
CA ASN A 82 4.53 11.85 -15.08
C ASN A 82 5.82 11.33 -14.41
N GLN A 83 5.79 10.10 -13.89
CA GLN A 83 6.92 9.44 -13.24
C GLN A 83 7.49 10.27 -12.07
N ILE A 84 6.61 10.98 -11.37
CA ILE A 84 6.92 11.78 -10.17
C ILE A 84 6.70 10.87 -8.96
N PRO A 85 7.76 10.33 -8.35
CA PRO A 85 7.61 9.38 -7.24
C PRO A 85 6.97 10.05 -6.03
N LEU A 86 6.13 9.32 -5.31
CA LEU A 86 5.54 9.78 -4.05
C LEU A 86 6.37 9.25 -2.88
N GLY A 87 7.12 10.14 -2.23
CA GLY A 87 7.88 9.82 -1.02
C GLY A 87 9.09 10.72 -0.78
N PRO A 88 9.83 10.43 0.30
CA PRO A 88 9.68 9.26 1.17
C PRO A 88 8.41 9.31 2.03
N VAL A 89 7.68 8.19 2.09
CA VAL A 89 6.46 8.01 2.89
C VAL A 89 6.60 6.78 3.79
N LYS A 90 5.81 6.70 4.85
CA LYS A 90 5.74 5.53 5.73
C LYS A 90 4.29 5.21 6.10
N CYS A 91 4.04 3.94 6.43
CA CYS A 91 2.73 3.49 6.88
C CYS A 91 2.68 3.54 8.41
N VAL A 92 1.81 4.37 8.98
CA VAL A 92 1.66 4.54 10.43
C VAL A 92 0.26 4.13 10.89
N SER A 93 0.17 3.63 12.12
CA SER A 93 -1.11 3.35 12.77
C SER A 93 -1.54 4.58 13.58
N GLU A 94 -2.62 5.23 13.15
CA GLU A 94 -3.19 6.39 13.82
C GLU A 94 -4.52 6.05 14.50
N LYS A 95 -4.84 6.77 15.58
CA LYS A 95 -6.15 6.65 16.25
C LYS A 95 -7.07 7.75 15.73
N SER A 96 -8.24 7.37 15.23
CA SER A 96 -9.31 8.32 14.90
C SER A 96 -9.91 8.95 16.17
N ALA A 97 -10.63 10.06 16.01
CA ALA A 97 -11.37 10.71 17.09
C ALA A 97 -12.37 9.77 17.79
N SER A 98 -12.84 8.73 17.09
CA SER A 98 -13.71 7.68 17.64
C SER A 98 -12.96 6.53 18.33
N GLY A 99 -11.65 6.65 18.53
CA GLY A 99 -10.81 5.65 19.20
C GLY A 99 -10.42 4.43 18.36
N LYS A 100 -10.91 4.31 17.12
CA LYS A 100 -10.55 3.22 16.20
C LYS A 100 -9.19 3.50 15.57
N SER A 101 -8.30 2.51 15.59
CA SER A 101 -7.01 2.59 14.88
C SER A 101 -7.19 2.35 13.38
N PHE A 102 -6.49 3.11 12.56
CA PHE A 102 -6.44 2.96 11.11
C PHE A 102 -4.99 3.14 10.61
N TYR A 103 -4.70 2.57 9.45
CA TYR A 103 -3.38 2.73 8.82
C TYR A 103 -3.44 3.88 7.83
N ASN A 104 -2.52 4.83 7.99
CA ASN A 104 -2.37 5.97 7.11
C ASN A 104 -0.99 5.97 6.46
N LEU A 105 -0.90 6.65 5.33
CA LEU A 105 0.35 6.89 4.64
C LEU A 105 0.71 8.35 4.90
N VAL A 106 1.89 8.60 5.49
CA VAL A 106 2.36 9.93 5.88
C VAL A 106 3.76 10.17 5.32
N ASP A 107 4.16 11.43 5.14
CA ASP A 107 5.56 11.77 4.81
C ASP A 107 6.47 11.28 5.95
N ALA A 108 7.61 10.70 5.56
CA ALA A 108 8.50 9.97 6.47
C ALA A 108 9.47 10.88 7.23
#